data_AF-A0A0Q7F8N4-F1
#
_entry.id   AF-A0A0Q7F8N4-F1
#
_cell.length_a   1.000
_cell.length_b   1.000
_cell.length_c   1.000
_cell.angle_alpha   90.00
_cell.angle_beta   90.00
_cell.angle_gamma   90.00
#
_symmetry.space_group_name_H-M   'P 1'
#
loop_
_entity.id
_entity.type
_entity.pdbx_description
1 polymer ?
#
loop_
_entity_poly.entity_id
_entity_poly.type
_entity_poly.pdbx_seq_one_letter_code
_entity_poly.pdbx_strand_id
1 'polypeptide(L)'
;MTIPFPSLAVLAEAAFHNERVAARRLAAGTGLDETQALLRILVQSAATAGHGGHAVQVAQAAAGTRVAEAPQAAQADLAEAGLAGLHALLAARAKQKQQDAERRAAKLLARAARLADRQARLAPQAGAWQAWFDGSAHPNPGRLGIGALLLGPAGERVEISRRAGHGNSGEAEYLALEALLEAALAARPPVLAIYGDSQVVIGDVAPAARGGPGAKGLEQHRERVLALLGEMEESGRVTLHWVPRHRNGEADRLSQQAIASWPGDG
;
A
#
# COMPACT_ATOMS: atom_id res chain seq x y z
N MET A 1 -13.64 50.50 1.44
CA MET A 1 -13.97 49.46 0.45
C MET A 1 -14.77 48.41 1.21
N THR A 2 -16.07 48.30 0.99
CA THR A 2 -16.97 47.51 1.87
C THR A 2 -16.67 46.02 1.73
N ILE A 3 -16.34 45.34 2.84
CA ILE A 3 -16.11 43.89 2.84
C ILE A 3 -17.45 43.19 2.58
N PRO A 4 -17.57 42.32 1.56
CA PRO A 4 -18.84 41.66 1.24
C PRO A 4 -19.18 40.58 2.27
N PHE A 5 -20.48 40.36 2.49
CA PHE A 5 -20.95 39.26 3.31
C PHE A 5 -20.79 37.91 2.57
N PRO A 6 -20.20 36.88 3.21
CA PRO A 6 -20.08 35.56 2.61
C PRO A 6 -21.45 34.87 2.46
N SER A 7 -21.61 34.09 1.39
CA SER A 7 -22.84 33.33 1.13
C SER A 7 -22.99 32.15 2.10
N LEU A 8 -24.21 31.64 2.25
CA LEU A 8 -24.49 30.44 3.05
C LEU A 8 -23.63 29.25 2.62
N ALA A 9 -23.39 29.07 1.32
CA ALA A 9 -22.57 27.97 0.79
C ALA A 9 -21.12 28.06 1.30
N VAL A 10 -20.51 29.24 1.24
CA VAL A 10 -19.14 29.48 1.71
C VAL A 10 -19.04 29.26 3.22
N LEU A 11 -20.01 29.76 3.99
CA LEU A 11 -20.07 29.57 5.44
C LEU A 11 -20.23 28.08 5.79
N ALA A 12 -21.15 27.37 5.13
CA ALA A 12 -21.43 25.96 5.39
C ALA A 12 -20.26 25.05 4.98
N GLU A 13 -19.55 25.39 3.90
CA GLU A 13 -18.35 24.67 3.48
C GLU A 13 -17.22 24.85 4.49
N ALA A 14 -17.01 26.04 5.06
CA ALA A 14 -15.95 26.26 6.03
C ALA A 14 -16.29 25.82 7.47
N ALA A 15 -17.57 25.68 7.80
CA ALA A 15 -18.02 25.33 9.15
C ALA A 15 -17.77 23.87 9.51
N PHE A 16 -17.32 23.65 10.75
CA PHE A 16 -17.25 22.31 11.34
C PHE A 16 -18.64 21.80 11.72
N HIS A 17 -18.75 20.48 11.90
CA HIS A 17 -20.03 19.83 12.22
C HIS A 17 -20.67 20.41 13.49
N ASN A 18 -19.89 20.60 14.55
CA ASN A 18 -20.34 21.21 15.81
C ASN A 18 -20.81 22.65 15.62
N GLU A 19 -20.16 23.44 14.78
CA GLU A 19 -20.55 24.83 14.48
C GLU A 19 -21.87 24.88 13.70
N ARG A 20 -22.08 23.97 12.74
CA ARG A 20 -23.36 23.83 12.03
C ARG A 20 -24.49 23.37 12.95
N VAL A 21 -24.20 22.51 13.93
CA VAL A 21 -25.18 22.13 14.97
C VAL A 21 -25.51 23.33 15.86
N ALA A 22 -24.50 24.08 16.29
CA ALA A 22 -24.68 25.27 17.11
C ALA A 22 -25.50 26.35 16.37
N ALA A 23 -25.22 26.59 15.09
CA ALA A 23 -25.97 27.51 14.25
C ALA A 23 -27.45 27.12 14.12
N ARG A 24 -27.75 25.83 13.89
CA ARG A 24 -29.14 25.34 13.83
C ARG A 24 -29.89 25.54 15.14
N ARG A 25 -29.24 25.29 16.28
CA ARG A 25 -29.83 25.54 17.61
C ARG A 25 -30.09 27.02 17.85
N LEU A 26 -29.15 27.87 17.45
CA LEU A 26 -29.28 29.33 17.56
C LEU A 26 -30.45 29.86 16.72
N ALA A 27 -30.56 29.41 15.46
CA ALA A 27 -31.67 29.77 14.58
C ALA A 27 -33.03 29.43 15.19
N ALA A 28 -33.19 28.20 15.72
CA ALA A 28 -34.43 27.75 16.35
C ALA A 28 -34.80 28.53 17.63
N GLY A 29 -33.81 28.99 18.40
CA GLY A 29 -34.04 29.71 19.66
C GLY A 29 -34.24 31.23 19.52
N THR A 30 -33.93 31.81 18.36
CA THR A 30 -33.89 33.28 18.16
C THR A 30 -34.67 33.79 16.95
N GLY A 31 -35.18 32.90 16.09
CA GLY A 31 -35.88 33.28 14.86
C GLY A 31 -34.97 33.79 13.74
N LEU A 32 -33.64 33.67 13.90
CA LEU A 32 -32.67 34.00 12.86
C LEU A 32 -32.74 33.01 11.70
N ASP A 33 -32.45 33.47 10.49
CA ASP A 33 -32.23 32.58 9.35
C ASP A 33 -30.90 31.81 9.49
N GLU A 34 -30.73 30.73 8.72
CA GLU A 34 -29.55 29.87 8.79
C GLU A 34 -28.24 30.60 8.49
N THR A 35 -28.27 31.57 7.56
CA THR A 35 -27.09 32.35 7.17
C THR A 35 -26.66 33.25 8.32
N GLN A 36 -27.60 33.96 8.94
CA GLN A 36 -27.36 34.84 10.08
C GLN A 36 -26.85 34.06 11.30
N ALA A 37 -27.46 32.91 11.59
CA ALA A 37 -27.05 32.07 12.71
C ALA A 37 -25.64 31.51 12.50
N LEU A 38 -25.32 31.02 11.30
CA LEU A 38 -24.01 30.47 10.97
C LEU A 38 -22.93 31.55 10.94
N LEU A 39 -23.25 32.74 10.43
CA LEU A 39 -22.36 33.90 10.44
C LEU A 39 -21.99 34.29 11.87
N ARG A 40 -22.96 34.38 12.79
CA ARG A 40 -22.68 34.69 14.20
C ARG A 40 -21.73 33.67 14.85
N ILE A 41 -21.98 32.38 14.64
CA ILE A 41 -21.12 31.32 15.18
C ILE A 41 -19.70 31.43 14.60
N LEU A 42 -19.55 31.66 13.30
CA LEU A 42 -18.24 31.71 12.66
C LEU A 42 -17.45 32.99 12.97
N VAL A 43 -18.11 34.12 13.19
CA VAL A 43 -17.47 35.35 13.71
C VAL A 43 -16.92 35.09 15.12
N GLN A 44 -17.68 34.40 15.98
CA GLN A 44 -17.20 34.01 17.30
C GLN A 44 -16.01 33.04 17.19
N SER A 45 -16.09 32.03 16.32
CA SER A 45 -14.98 31.11 16.05
C SER A 45 -13.74 31.85 15.56
N ALA A 46 -13.90 32.84 14.67
CA ALA A 46 -12.79 33.65 14.16
C ALA A 46 -12.11 34.44 15.29
N ALA A 47 -12.88 35.03 16.21
CA ALA A 47 -12.33 35.72 17.37
C ALA A 47 -11.52 34.76 18.27
N THR A 48 -12.05 33.57 18.57
CA THR A 48 -11.36 32.56 19.39
C THR A 48 -10.11 31.98 18.74
N ALA A 49 -10.07 31.93 17.40
CA ALA A 49 -8.92 31.48 16.62
C ALA A 49 -7.85 32.57 16.42
N GLY A 50 -8.04 33.77 17.00
CA GLY A 50 -7.09 34.87 16.87
C GLY A 50 -7.20 35.65 15.55
N HIS A 51 -8.27 35.45 14.78
CA HIS A 51 -8.54 36.19 13.55
C HIS A 51 -9.36 37.48 13.77
N GLY A 52 -9.93 37.69 14.97
CA GLY A 52 -10.61 38.94 15.31
C GLY A 52 -9.63 40.09 15.55
N GLY A 53 -9.91 41.28 15.04
CA GLY A 53 -9.14 42.49 15.38
C GLY A 53 -9.13 42.74 16.89
N HIS A 54 -8.08 43.41 17.39
CA HIS A 54 -7.85 43.70 18.82
C HIS A 54 -9.12 44.22 19.56
N ALA A 55 -10.01 44.96 18.87
CA ALA A 55 -11.26 45.50 19.41
C ALA A 55 -12.31 44.44 19.81
N VAL A 56 -12.40 43.31 19.09
CA VAL A 56 -13.41 42.25 19.36
C VAL A 56 -13.02 41.42 20.59
N GLN A 57 -11.71 41.18 20.79
CA GLN A 57 -11.20 40.48 21.98
C GLN A 57 -11.36 41.32 23.25
N VAL A 58 -11.16 42.64 23.16
CA VAL A 58 -11.36 43.58 24.28
C VAL A 58 -12.84 43.70 24.67
N ALA A 59 -13.76 43.73 23.70
CA ALA A 59 -15.20 43.78 23.97
C ALA A 59 -15.75 42.47 24.61
N GLN A 60 -15.21 41.31 24.24
CA GLN A 60 -15.56 40.03 24.88
C GLN A 60 -15.01 39.91 26.31
N ALA A 61 -13.83 40.47 26.59
CA ALA A 61 -13.29 40.56 27.94
C ALA A 61 -14.09 41.54 28.82
N ALA A 62 -14.69 42.58 28.23
CA ALA A 62 -15.49 43.59 28.92
C ALA A 62 -16.97 43.17 29.16
N ALA A 63 -17.44 42.07 28.55
CA ALA A 63 -18.84 41.62 28.63
C ALA A 63 -19.30 41.17 30.04
N GLY A 64 -18.41 41.17 31.04
CA GLY A 64 -18.77 41.03 32.46
C GLY A 64 -19.28 42.32 33.13
N THR A 65 -19.27 43.46 32.45
CA THR A 65 -19.74 44.74 33.00
C THR A 65 -20.66 45.43 31.99
N ARG A 66 -21.86 45.83 32.44
CA ARG A 66 -22.99 46.30 31.61
C ARG A 66 -22.53 47.27 30.50
N VAL A 67 -22.84 46.91 29.26
CA VAL A 67 -22.64 47.75 28.08
C VAL A 67 -23.75 48.79 28.03
N ALA A 68 -23.44 50.01 28.44
CA ALA A 68 -24.24 51.19 28.09
C ALA A 68 -23.68 51.78 26.78
N GLU A 69 -24.59 51.95 25.81
CA GLU A 69 -24.48 52.66 24.52
C GLU A 69 -23.10 53.21 24.12
N ALA A 70 -22.30 52.38 23.45
CA ALA A 70 -21.14 52.84 22.69
C ALA A 70 -21.60 53.59 21.42
N PRO A 71 -20.90 54.65 20.99
CA PRO A 71 -21.28 55.44 19.81
C PRO A 71 -21.34 54.58 18.53
N GLN A 72 -22.28 54.89 17.63
CA GLN A 72 -22.53 54.13 16.38
C GLN A 72 -21.26 53.86 15.55
N ALA A 73 -20.28 54.76 15.56
CA ALA A 73 -18.99 54.57 14.90
C ALA A 73 -18.20 53.37 15.48
N ALA A 74 -18.19 53.20 16.80
CA ALA A 74 -17.52 52.08 17.45
C ALA A 74 -18.22 50.74 17.20
N GLN A 75 -19.56 50.74 17.00
CA GLN A 75 -20.30 49.54 16.60
C GLN A 75 -20.04 49.16 15.15
N ALA A 76 -19.89 50.14 14.24
CA ALA A 76 -19.53 49.91 12.85
C ALA A 76 -18.10 49.36 12.72
N ASP A 77 -17.14 49.92 13.45
CA ASP A 77 -15.74 49.46 13.46
C ASP A 77 -15.60 48.04 14.03
N LEU A 78 -16.36 47.70 15.07
CA LEU A 78 -16.42 46.33 15.60
C LEU A 78 -17.03 45.34 14.59
N ALA A 79 -18.07 45.76 13.86
CA ALA A 79 -18.71 44.94 12.84
C ALA A 79 -17.78 44.67 11.65
N GLU A 80 -17.03 45.69 11.21
CA GLU A 80 -16.05 45.57 10.14
C GLU A 80 -14.86 44.69 10.55
N ALA A 81 -14.34 44.85 11.77
CA ALA A 81 -13.29 44.00 12.32
C ALA A 81 -13.71 42.53 12.48
N GLY A 82 -14.97 42.28 12.89
CA GLY A 82 -15.54 40.94 12.96
C GLY A 82 -15.68 40.28 11.58
N LEU A 83 -16.07 41.06 10.56
CA LEU A 83 -16.20 40.58 9.20
C LEU A 83 -14.84 40.28 8.55
N ALA A 84 -13.83 41.13 8.77
CA ALA A 84 -12.46 40.87 8.33
C ALA A 84 -11.90 39.58 8.95
N GLY A 85 -12.13 39.37 10.25
CA GLY A 85 -11.70 38.15 10.94
C GLY A 85 -12.41 36.88 10.45
N LEU A 86 -13.70 36.99 10.14
CA LEU A 86 -14.44 35.90 9.49
C LEU A 86 -13.82 35.52 8.15
N HIS A 87 -13.54 36.49 7.27
CA HIS A 87 -12.90 36.22 5.98
C HIS A 87 -11.53 35.54 6.13
N ALA A 88 -10.73 35.97 7.11
CA ALA A 88 -9.45 35.32 7.41
C ALA A 88 -9.62 33.86 7.87
N LEU A 89 -10.60 33.57 8.74
CA LEU A 89 -10.92 32.21 9.17
C LEU A 89 -11.36 31.34 7.99
N LEU A 90 -12.27 31.85 7.15
CA LEU A 90 -12.78 31.12 5.99
C LEU A 90 -11.65 30.78 5.02
N ALA A 91 -10.78 31.74 4.71
CA ALA A 91 -9.61 31.53 3.86
C ALA A 91 -8.63 30.51 4.45
N ALA A 92 -8.35 30.59 5.76
CA ALA A 92 -7.48 29.64 6.45
C ALA A 92 -8.02 28.22 6.40
N ARG A 93 -9.32 28.03 6.63
CA ARG A 93 -9.97 26.71 6.59
C ARG A 93 -10.06 26.14 5.17
N ALA A 94 -10.35 26.99 4.17
CA ALA A 94 -10.33 26.58 2.77
C ALA A 94 -8.93 26.09 2.36
N LYS A 95 -7.88 26.84 2.74
CA LYS A 95 -6.49 26.46 2.50
C LYS A 95 -6.13 25.14 3.20
N GLN A 96 -6.52 24.97 4.46
CA GLN A 96 -6.28 23.72 5.20
C GLN A 96 -6.93 22.52 4.52
N LYS A 97 -8.20 22.64 4.10
CA LYS A 97 -8.91 21.58 3.39
C LYS A 97 -8.25 21.21 2.07
N GLN A 98 -7.82 22.22 1.31
CA GLN A 98 -7.12 22.02 0.05
C GLN A 98 -5.80 21.25 0.27
N GLN A 99 -5.00 21.66 1.26
CA GLN A 99 -3.75 20.98 1.61
C GLN A 99 -3.97 19.54 2.06
N ASP A 100 -5.00 19.29 2.87
CA ASP A 100 -5.35 17.93 3.30
C ASP A 100 -5.82 17.05 2.14
N ALA A 101 -6.58 17.61 1.19
CA ALA A 101 -6.99 16.93 -0.03
C ALA A 101 -5.80 16.58 -0.92
N GLU A 102 -4.88 17.53 -1.15
CA GLU A 102 -3.64 17.32 -1.92
C GLU A 102 -2.77 16.24 -1.28
N ARG A 103 -2.58 16.28 0.05
CA ARG A 103 -1.82 15.27 0.78
C ARG A 103 -2.43 13.87 0.63
N ARG A 104 -3.76 13.76 0.71
CA ARG A 104 -4.48 12.49 0.52
C ARG A 104 -4.34 11.98 -0.91
N ALA A 105 -4.51 12.86 -1.90
CA ALA A 105 -4.35 12.53 -3.31
C ALA A 105 -2.93 12.04 -3.62
N ALA A 106 -1.91 12.74 -3.11
CA ALA A 106 -0.51 12.35 -3.27
C ALA A 106 -0.22 10.96 -2.66
N LYS A 107 -0.77 10.66 -1.48
CA LYS A 107 -0.64 9.33 -0.85
C LYS A 107 -1.32 8.23 -1.67
N LEU A 108 -2.48 8.50 -2.24
CA LEU A 108 -3.19 7.54 -3.11
C LEU A 108 -2.41 7.29 -4.41
N LEU A 109 -1.91 8.34 -5.06
CA LEU A 109 -1.07 8.23 -6.26
C LEU A 109 0.21 7.43 -5.97
N ALA A 110 0.90 7.71 -4.86
CA ALA A 110 2.10 6.96 -4.47
C ALA A 110 1.79 5.48 -4.19
N ARG A 111 0.65 5.17 -3.58
CA ARG A 111 0.21 3.78 -3.36
C ARG A 111 -0.11 3.09 -4.68
N ALA A 112 -0.83 3.75 -5.58
CA ALA A 112 -1.17 3.23 -6.90
C ALA A 112 0.10 2.95 -7.72
N ALA A 113 1.07 3.87 -7.73
CA ALA A 113 2.35 3.68 -8.40
C ALA A 113 3.13 2.47 -7.85
N ARG A 114 3.19 2.29 -6.52
CA ARG A 114 3.84 1.11 -5.91
C ARG A 114 3.15 -0.20 -6.26
N LEU A 115 1.82 -0.20 -6.34
CA LEU A 115 1.04 -1.37 -6.74
C LEU A 115 1.27 -1.69 -8.22
N ALA A 116 1.28 -0.68 -9.09
CA ALA A 116 1.56 -0.82 -10.51
C ALA A 116 2.99 -1.32 -10.76
N ASP A 117 4.00 -0.79 -10.07
CA ASP A 117 5.39 -1.28 -10.15
C ASP A 117 5.50 -2.74 -9.70
N ARG A 118 4.86 -3.10 -8.58
CA ARG A 118 4.79 -4.50 -8.13
C ARG A 118 4.09 -5.40 -9.15
N GLN A 119 2.98 -4.94 -9.73
CA GLN A 119 2.25 -5.70 -10.75
C GLN A 119 3.08 -5.85 -12.03
N ALA A 120 3.76 -4.81 -12.49
CA ALA A 120 4.62 -4.86 -13.67
C ALA A 120 5.81 -5.81 -13.49
N ARG A 121 6.41 -5.86 -12.28
CA ARG A 121 7.48 -6.82 -11.95
C ARG A 121 7.00 -8.28 -11.94
N LEU A 122 5.74 -8.50 -11.57
CA LEU A 122 5.13 -9.83 -11.47
C LEU A 122 4.40 -10.25 -12.76
N ALA A 123 4.14 -9.33 -13.68
CA ALA A 123 3.48 -9.63 -14.93
C ALA A 123 4.44 -10.43 -15.84
N PRO A 124 3.93 -11.46 -16.54
CA PRO A 124 4.72 -12.15 -17.55
C PRO A 124 5.18 -11.13 -18.59
N GLN A 125 6.50 -10.96 -18.77
CA GLN A 125 7.01 -10.18 -19.88
C GLN A 125 6.59 -10.88 -21.18
N ALA A 126 6.11 -10.13 -22.17
CA ALA A 126 5.75 -10.71 -23.46
C ALA A 126 6.95 -11.48 -24.03
N GLY A 127 6.76 -12.77 -24.35
CA GLY A 127 7.82 -13.66 -24.82
C GLY A 127 8.68 -14.30 -23.72
N ALA A 128 8.41 -14.06 -22.43
CA ALA A 128 9.13 -14.70 -21.33
C ALA A 128 8.51 -16.03 -20.93
N TRP A 129 9.38 -16.98 -20.62
CA TRP A 129 9.01 -18.22 -19.97
C TRP A 129 8.79 -17.97 -18.48
N GLN A 130 7.85 -18.71 -17.92
CA GLN A 130 7.53 -18.66 -16.49
C GLN A 130 7.67 -20.04 -15.89
N ALA A 131 8.20 -20.10 -14.68
CA ALA A 131 8.51 -21.34 -14.02
C ALA A 131 8.17 -21.30 -12.54
N TRP A 132 7.66 -22.40 -12.00
CA TRP A 132 7.34 -22.58 -10.60
C TRP A 132 7.98 -23.87 -10.09
N PHE A 133 8.48 -23.87 -8.87
CA PHE A 133 8.98 -25.07 -8.22
C PHE A 133 8.46 -25.16 -6.77
N ASP A 134 8.32 -26.38 -6.28
CA ASP A 134 8.02 -26.68 -4.89
C ASP A 134 8.57 -28.07 -4.51
N GLY A 135 8.97 -28.23 -3.25
CA GLY A 135 9.49 -29.48 -2.72
C GLY A 135 8.84 -29.83 -1.40
N SER A 136 8.46 -31.10 -1.26
CA SER A 136 7.82 -31.62 -0.05
C SER A 136 8.55 -32.85 0.50
N ALA A 137 8.56 -32.96 1.83
CA ALA A 137 9.08 -34.12 2.57
C ALA A 137 7.99 -34.69 3.48
N HIS A 138 7.71 -36.00 3.42
CA HIS A 138 6.71 -36.64 4.27
C HIS A 138 7.09 -38.03 4.82
N PRO A 139 7.16 -38.22 6.16
CA PRO A 139 7.25 -37.15 7.17
C PRO A 139 8.48 -36.26 6.93
N ASN A 140 8.70 -35.20 7.71
CA ASN A 140 9.88 -34.34 7.56
C ASN A 140 10.85 -34.52 8.74
N PRO A 141 12.06 -35.07 8.54
CA PRO A 141 12.59 -35.64 7.29
C PRO A 141 11.96 -37.00 6.94
N GLY A 142 12.00 -37.38 5.67
CA GLY A 142 11.35 -38.58 5.14
C GLY A 142 11.34 -38.59 3.61
N ARG A 143 10.32 -39.21 3.00
CA ARG A 143 10.21 -39.33 1.54
C ARG A 143 10.11 -37.96 0.89
N LEU A 144 10.87 -37.73 -0.17
CA LEU A 144 10.85 -36.48 -0.92
C LEU A 144 10.02 -36.60 -2.19
N GLY A 145 9.24 -35.57 -2.45
CA GLY A 145 8.52 -35.33 -3.69
C GLY A 145 8.80 -33.92 -4.17
N ILE A 146 9.18 -33.80 -5.44
CA ILE A 146 9.46 -32.51 -6.07
C ILE A 146 8.46 -32.24 -7.19
N GLY A 147 8.07 -30.97 -7.29
CA GLY A 147 7.13 -30.45 -8.26
C GLY A 147 7.71 -29.25 -8.97
N ALA A 148 7.57 -29.20 -10.29
CA ALA A 148 7.88 -27.98 -11.04
C ALA A 148 7.00 -27.83 -12.28
N LEU A 149 6.71 -26.59 -12.65
CA LEU A 149 5.95 -26.23 -13.84
C LEU A 149 6.76 -25.22 -14.64
N LEU A 150 6.97 -25.46 -15.93
CA LEU A 150 7.60 -24.53 -16.86
C LEU A 150 6.63 -24.24 -18.01
N LEU A 151 6.33 -22.97 -18.23
CA LEU A 151 5.41 -22.46 -19.24
C LEU A 151 6.13 -21.55 -20.23
N GLY A 152 5.97 -21.84 -21.52
CA GLY A 152 6.47 -21.01 -22.60
C GLY A 152 5.42 -20.04 -23.14
N PRO A 153 5.86 -18.96 -23.81
CA PRO A 153 4.97 -17.93 -24.33
C PRO A 153 4.12 -18.37 -25.53
N ALA A 154 4.46 -19.48 -26.19
CA ALA A 154 3.70 -20.05 -27.31
C ALA A 154 2.74 -21.17 -26.87
N GLY A 155 2.55 -21.35 -25.56
CA GLY A 155 1.68 -22.37 -24.98
C GLY A 155 2.38 -23.66 -24.59
N GLU A 156 3.72 -23.68 -24.63
CA GLU A 156 4.51 -24.81 -24.14
C GLU A 156 4.26 -25.03 -22.65
N ARG A 157 4.16 -26.29 -22.24
CA ARG A 157 3.95 -26.67 -20.85
C ARG A 157 4.75 -27.93 -20.53
N VAL A 158 5.62 -27.82 -19.53
CA VAL A 158 6.39 -28.94 -18.97
C VAL A 158 6.06 -29.05 -17.49
N GLU A 159 5.51 -30.20 -17.09
CA GLU A 159 5.23 -30.54 -15.71
C GLU A 159 6.23 -31.57 -15.21
N ILE A 160 6.78 -31.35 -14.02
CA ILE A 160 7.70 -32.25 -13.33
C ILE A 160 7.02 -32.67 -12.03
N SER A 161 6.80 -33.97 -11.86
CA SER A 161 6.41 -34.59 -10.60
C SER A 161 7.27 -35.83 -10.40
N ARG A 162 8.22 -35.78 -9.46
CA ARG A 162 9.25 -36.81 -9.31
C ARG A 162 9.52 -37.14 -7.85
N ARG A 163 9.63 -38.43 -7.54
CA ARG A 163 10.15 -38.92 -6.25
C ARG A 163 11.64 -38.61 -6.16
N ALA A 164 12.08 -37.97 -5.08
CA ALA A 164 13.44 -37.43 -4.98
C ALA A 164 14.26 -38.03 -3.83
N GLY A 165 14.00 -39.29 -3.48
CA GLY A 165 14.70 -39.99 -2.40
C GLY A 165 14.17 -39.65 -1.01
N HIS A 166 15.05 -39.56 -0.02
CA HIS A 166 14.72 -39.23 1.36
C HIS A 166 15.56 -38.04 1.84
N GLY A 167 14.98 -37.18 2.67
CA GLY A 167 15.63 -35.99 3.19
C GLY A 167 14.64 -35.07 3.91
N ASN A 168 15.01 -33.81 4.07
CA ASN A 168 14.18 -32.77 4.68
C ASN A 168 13.52 -31.86 3.62
N SER A 169 12.59 -31.01 4.05
CA SER A 169 11.88 -30.10 3.14
C SER A 169 12.80 -29.12 2.39
N GLY A 170 13.89 -28.66 3.02
CA GLY A 170 14.86 -27.78 2.37
C GLY A 170 15.60 -28.46 1.23
N GLU A 171 16.01 -29.72 1.41
CA GLU A 171 16.60 -30.54 0.34
C GLU A 171 15.59 -30.74 -0.80
N ALA A 172 14.32 -31.01 -0.48
CA ALA A 172 13.27 -31.16 -1.49
C ALA A 172 13.06 -29.89 -2.34
N GLU A 173 13.02 -28.71 -1.71
CA GLU A 173 12.85 -27.43 -2.41
C GLU A 173 14.02 -27.14 -3.35
N TYR A 174 15.26 -27.42 -2.91
CA TYR A 174 16.45 -27.32 -3.75
C TYR A 174 16.40 -28.29 -4.94
N LEU A 175 16.09 -29.56 -4.69
CA LEU A 175 15.97 -30.58 -5.74
C LEU A 175 14.86 -30.26 -6.76
N ALA A 176 13.79 -29.59 -6.34
CA ALA A 176 12.75 -29.10 -7.23
C ALA A 176 13.25 -27.97 -8.14
N LEU A 177 14.01 -27.03 -7.58
CA LEU A 177 14.65 -25.95 -8.36
C LEU A 177 15.70 -26.50 -9.34
N GLU A 178 16.51 -27.48 -8.93
CA GLU A 178 17.46 -28.17 -9.82
C GLU A 178 16.74 -28.80 -11.01
N ALA A 179 15.69 -29.60 -10.76
CA ALA A 179 14.93 -30.26 -11.82
C ALA A 179 14.26 -29.26 -12.78
N LEU A 180 13.77 -28.14 -12.24
CA LEU A 180 13.20 -27.06 -13.04
C LEU A 180 14.26 -26.44 -13.97
N LEU A 181 15.45 -26.14 -13.45
CA LEU A 181 16.54 -25.53 -14.22
C LEU A 181 17.07 -26.48 -15.30
N GLU A 182 17.18 -27.78 -15.00
CA GLU A 182 17.54 -28.80 -15.99
C GLU A 182 16.54 -28.86 -17.16
N ALA A 183 15.23 -28.80 -16.86
CA ALA A 183 14.20 -28.72 -17.89
C ALA A 183 14.25 -27.40 -18.67
N ALA A 184 14.53 -26.28 -18.00
CA ALA A 184 14.67 -24.98 -18.64
C ALA A 184 15.89 -24.92 -19.58
N LEU A 185 17.02 -25.53 -19.21
CA LEU A 185 18.21 -25.63 -20.06
C LEU A 185 17.95 -26.41 -21.35
N ALA A 186 17.05 -27.39 -21.33
CA ALA A 186 16.63 -28.10 -22.54
C ALA A 186 15.80 -27.19 -23.48
N ALA A 187 15.01 -26.27 -22.92
CA ALA A 187 14.18 -25.33 -23.67
C ALA A 187 14.93 -24.05 -24.11
N ARG A 188 16.02 -23.69 -23.42
CA ARG A 188 16.86 -22.49 -23.65
C ARG A 188 16.06 -21.19 -23.81
N PRO A 189 15.21 -20.82 -22.82
CA PRO A 189 14.41 -19.62 -22.91
C PRO A 189 15.29 -18.35 -22.89
N PRO A 190 15.03 -17.36 -23.77
CA PRO A 190 15.79 -16.11 -23.76
C PRO A 190 15.54 -15.28 -22.49
N VAL A 191 14.34 -15.41 -21.91
CA VAL A 191 13.94 -14.78 -20.66
C VAL A 191 13.15 -15.79 -19.82
N LEU A 192 13.58 -16.02 -18.58
CA LEU A 192 12.95 -16.94 -17.64
C LEU A 192 12.67 -16.24 -16.31
N ALA A 193 11.42 -16.30 -15.85
CA ALA A 193 11.01 -15.91 -14.51
C ALA A 193 10.69 -17.15 -13.68
N ILE A 194 11.45 -17.38 -12.61
CA ILE A 194 11.31 -18.50 -11.69
C ILE A 194 10.63 -18.01 -10.40
N TYR A 195 9.62 -18.74 -9.97
CA TYR A 195 8.82 -18.47 -8.78
C TYR A 195 8.92 -19.65 -7.81
N GLY A 196 9.04 -19.36 -6.52
CA GLY A 196 8.96 -20.34 -5.45
C GLY A 196 8.48 -19.69 -4.15
N ASP A 197 7.98 -20.48 -3.21
CA ASP A 197 7.45 -20.00 -1.93
C ASP A 197 8.42 -20.15 -0.75
N SER A 198 9.59 -20.76 -0.97
CA SER A 198 10.70 -20.79 -0.03
C SER A 198 11.52 -19.51 -0.05
N GLN A 199 11.38 -18.68 1.00
CA GLN A 199 12.25 -17.50 1.16
C GLN A 199 13.71 -17.90 1.36
N VAL A 200 13.97 -19.07 1.97
CA VAL A 200 15.32 -19.56 2.24
C VAL A 200 16.00 -19.89 0.92
N VAL A 201 15.41 -20.77 0.09
CA VAL A 201 16.02 -21.17 -1.18
C VAL A 201 16.16 -19.97 -2.12
N ILE A 202 15.09 -19.20 -2.34
CA ILE A 202 15.13 -18.02 -3.21
C ILE A 202 16.18 -17.01 -2.73
N GLY A 203 16.24 -16.75 -1.43
CA GLY A 203 17.19 -15.81 -0.84
C GLY A 203 18.64 -16.29 -0.93
N ASP A 204 18.88 -17.59 -0.77
CA ASP A 204 20.21 -18.19 -0.73
C ASP A 204 20.90 -18.22 -2.11
N VAL A 205 20.12 -18.41 -3.19
CA VAL A 205 20.65 -18.41 -4.57
C VAL A 205 20.53 -17.06 -5.28
N ALA A 206 19.92 -16.06 -4.64
CA ALA A 206 19.78 -14.72 -5.18
C ALA A 206 21.17 -14.09 -5.45
N PRO A 207 21.32 -13.24 -6.50
CA PRO A 207 22.61 -12.63 -6.84
C PRO A 207 23.35 -11.96 -5.68
N ALA A 208 22.61 -11.29 -4.78
CA ALA A 208 23.18 -10.62 -3.61
C ALA A 208 23.75 -11.57 -2.55
N ALA A 209 23.30 -12.83 -2.51
CA ALA A 209 23.72 -13.84 -1.55
C ALA A 209 24.82 -14.78 -2.09
N ARG A 210 25.10 -14.79 -3.40
CA ARG A 210 26.03 -15.75 -4.04
C ARG A 210 27.44 -15.74 -3.45
N GLY A 211 27.92 -14.59 -2.97
CA GLY A 211 29.24 -14.44 -2.33
C GLY A 211 29.29 -14.72 -0.82
N GLY A 212 28.16 -15.04 -0.19
CA GLY A 212 28.06 -15.34 1.25
C GLY A 212 27.97 -16.84 1.56
N PRO A 213 27.99 -17.22 2.85
CA PRO A 213 27.76 -18.60 3.27
C PRO A 213 26.32 -19.03 2.92
N GLY A 214 26.19 -20.24 2.37
CA GLY A 214 24.89 -20.82 2.04
C GLY A 214 24.08 -21.29 3.25
N ALA A 215 22.86 -21.75 3.02
CA ALA A 215 22.07 -22.43 4.05
C ALA A 215 22.80 -23.68 4.56
N LYS A 216 22.93 -23.80 5.89
CA LYS A 216 23.69 -24.87 6.54
C LYS A 216 23.14 -26.24 6.18
N GLY A 217 24.01 -27.14 5.72
CA GLY A 217 23.66 -28.52 5.34
C GLY A 217 23.03 -28.64 3.95
N LEU A 218 22.93 -27.55 3.19
CA LEU A 218 22.39 -27.52 1.83
C LEU A 218 23.44 -27.02 0.82
N GLU A 219 24.71 -26.99 1.20
CA GLU A 219 25.79 -26.36 0.42
C GLU A 219 25.99 -27.03 -0.95
N GLN A 220 25.89 -28.37 -1.02
CA GLN A 220 26.02 -29.12 -2.29
C GLN A 220 24.87 -28.81 -3.25
N HIS A 221 23.64 -28.78 -2.75
CA HIS A 221 22.47 -28.41 -3.53
C HIS A 221 22.55 -26.96 -4.03
N ARG A 222 22.99 -26.04 -3.16
CA ARG A 222 23.20 -24.65 -3.52
C ARG A 222 24.25 -24.52 -4.62
N GLU A 223 25.39 -25.19 -4.49
CA GLU A 223 26.44 -25.18 -5.52
C GLU A 223 25.90 -25.67 -6.87
N ARG A 224 25.12 -26.76 -6.88
CA ARG A 224 24.51 -27.31 -8.09
C ARG A 224 23.52 -26.32 -8.73
N VAL A 225 22.63 -25.71 -7.93
CA VAL A 225 21.68 -24.70 -8.42
C VAL A 225 22.42 -23.48 -8.98
N LEU A 226 23.46 -23.00 -8.31
CA LEU A 226 24.23 -21.84 -8.79
C LEU A 226 24.95 -22.12 -10.11
N ALA A 227 25.47 -23.34 -10.29
CA ALA A 227 26.06 -23.76 -11.58
C ALA A 227 25.01 -23.74 -12.70
N LEU A 228 23.83 -24.35 -12.47
CA LEU A 228 22.74 -24.37 -13.44
C LEU A 228 22.21 -22.96 -13.76
N LEU A 229 22.11 -22.08 -12.76
CA LEU A 229 21.76 -20.68 -12.96
C LEU A 229 22.80 -19.95 -13.80
N GLY A 230 24.10 -20.23 -13.60
CA GLY A 230 25.19 -19.71 -14.42
C GLY A 230 25.04 -20.10 -15.89
N GLU A 231 24.82 -21.39 -16.19
CA GLU A 231 24.59 -21.89 -17.55
C GLU A 231 23.36 -21.24 -18.22
N MET A 232 22.28 -21.04 -17.45
CA MET A 232 21.09 -20.34 -17.94
C MET A 232 21.37 -18.85 -18.22
N GLU A 233 22.14 -18.19 -17.36
CA GLU A 233 22.52 -16.77 -17.50
C GLU A 233 23.49 -16.52 -18.66
N GLU A 234 24.25 -17.54 -19.10
CA GLU A 234 25.07 -17.48 -20.32
C GLU A 234 24.22 -17.44 -21.60
N SER A 235 23.05 -18.09 -21.58
CA SER A 235 22.17 -18.24 -22.76
C SER A 235 20.94 -17.33 -22.75
N GLY A 236 20.62 -16.71 -21.62
CA GLY A 236 19.44 -15.87 -21.47
C GLY A 236 19.42 -15.10 -20.15
N ARG A 237 18.30 -14.44 -19.87
CA ARG A 237 18.09 -13.68 -18.63
C ARG A 237 17.20 -14.45 -17.67
N VAL A 238 17.70 -14.72 -16.46
CA VAL A 238 16.94 -15.39 -15.40
C VAL A 238 16.59 -14.40 -14.28
N THR A 239 15.37 -14.50 -13.75
CA THR A 239 14.96 -13.77 -12.54
C THR A 239 14.28 -14.72 -11.56
N LEU A 240 14.60 -14.60 -10.28
CA LEU A 240 14.00 -15.39 -9.21
C LEU A 240 13.10 -14.52 -8.34
N HIS A 241 11.92 -15.03 -8.01
CA HIS A 241 10.89 -14.30 -7.27
C HIS A 241 10.29 -15.17 -6.19
N TRP A 242 10.25 -14.64 -4.97
CA TRP A 242 9.44 -15.25 -3.92
C TRP A 242 7.96 -14.95 -4.14
N VAL A 243 7.10 -15.96 -4.00
CA VAL A 243 5.65 -15.82 -3.98
C VAL A 243 5.04 -16.47 -2.74
N PRO A 244 3.92 -15.95 -2.20
CA PRO A 244 3.20 -16.65 -1.14
C PRO A 244 2.73 -18.04 -1.60
N ARG A 245 2.70 -19.03 -0.70
CA ARG A 245 2.30 -20.43 -0.99
C ARG A 245 0.99 -20.59 -1.74
N HIS A 246 -0.03 -19.78 -1.43
CA HIS A 246 -1.31 -19.81 -2.15
C HIS A 246 -1.22 -19.41 -3.65
N ARG A 247 -0.08 -18.84 -4.08
CA ARG A 247 0.23 -18.54 -5.48
C ARG A 247 1.17 -19.57 -6.13
N ASN A 248 1.61 -20.59 -5.40
CA ASN A 248 2.49 -21.67 -5.87
C ASN A 248 1.76 -23.03 -6.02
N GLY A 249 0.43 -23.00 -6.11
CA GLY A 249 -0.41 -24.20 -5.94
C GLY A 249 -0.18 -25.32 -6.97
N GLU A 250 0.21 -25.01 -8.20
CA GLU A 250 0.47 -26.05 -9.21
C GLU A 250 1.77 -26.81 -8.95
N ALA A 251 2.83 -26.11 -8.53
CA ALA A 251 4.08 -26.78 -8.15
C ALA A 251 3.88 -27.60 -6.87
N ASP A 252 3.14 -27.08 -5.89
CA ASP A 252 2.75 -27.81 -4.67
C ASP A 252 1.91 -29.06 -4.99
N ARG A 253 0.93 -28.95 -5.88
CA ARG A 253 0.16 -30.11 -6.35
C ARG A 253 1.08 -31.18 -6.96
N LEU A 254 2.05 -30.78 -7.76
CA LEU A 254 3.00 -31.70 -8.41
C LEU A 254 3.96 -32.35 -7.41
N SER A 255 4.45 -31.62 -6.40
CA SER A 255 5.31 -32.16 -5.35
C SER A 255 4.56 -33.18 -4.49
N GLN A 256 3.31 -32.89 -4.15
CA GLN A 256 2.43 -33.76 -3.38
C GLN A 256 1.98 -35.00 -4.16
N GLN A 257 1.77 -34.87 -5.48
CA GLN A 257 1.55 -36.04 -6.35
C GLN A 257 2.74 -37.00 -6.35
N ALA A 258 3.96 -36.47 -6.34
CA ALA A 258 5.16 -37.30 -6.23
C ALA A 258 5.22 -38.04 -4.90
N ILE A 259 4.88 -37.38 -3.78
CA ILE A 259 4.75 -38.02 -2.46
C ILE A 259 3.70 -39.15 -2.48
N ALA A 260 2.53 -38.90 -3.07
CA ALA A 260 1.46 -39.89 -3.16
C ALA A 260 1.82 -41.11 -4.04
N SER A 261 2.76 -40.95 -4.98
CA SER A 261 3.22 -42.01 -5.88
C SER A 261 4.22 -42.99 -5.25
N TRP A 262 4.62 -42.77 -4.00
CA TRP A 262 5.46 -43.75 -3.30
C TRP A 262 4.67 -45.04 -3.06
N PRO A 263 5.30 -46.22 -3.24
CA PRO A 263 4.65 -47.47 -2.87
C PRO A 263 4.30 -47.40 -1.38
N GLY A 264 3.08 -47.84 -1.03
CA GLY A 264 2.74 -48.02 0.38
C GLY A 264 3.71 -49.02 0.99
N ASP A 265 4.19 -48.74 2.20
CA ASP A 265 4.87 -49.72 3.02
C ASP A 265 3.79 -50.75 3.42
N GLY A 266 3.70 -51.83 2.63
CA GLY A 266 2.75 -52.93 2.86
C GLY A 266 3.04 -53.70 4.13
#